data_AF-A3WYK4-F1
#
_entry.id   AF-A3WYK4-F1
#
_cell.length_a   1.000
_cell.length_b   1.000
_cell.length_c   1.000
_cell.angle_alpha   90.00
_cell.angle_beta   90.00
_cell.angle_gamma   90.00
#
_symmetry.space_group_name_H-M   'P 1'
#
loop_
_entity.id
_entity.type
_entity.pdbx_description
1 polymer ?
#
loop_
_entity_poly.entity_id
_entity_poly.type
_entity_poly.pdbx_seq_one_letter_code
_entity_poly.pdbx_strand_id
1 'polypeptide(L)'
;MLRWAVAMAEIRRGRRAAVTTIGPLVERSRAALNGIPDIAWRDPYLVGFMLTLITIVARVENPGLPDHDLSLVQSQAWGAITGMDADLLGEEALTLSKLHPREFQHGSYSAMMVATRLCGPAVASIGYEPWQITETLSEPDASVNDDSNISKSLNPATGNWADAFDTYIAGLPLAKLP
;
A
#
# COMPACT_ATOMS: atom_id res chain seq x y z
N MET A 1 -24.03 15.85 17.39
CA MET A 1 -24.48 14.84 16.40
C MET A 1 -24.05 15.18 14.97
N LEU A 2 -24.28 16.40 14.45
CA LEU A 2 -23.89 16.77 13.07
C LEU A 2 -22.41 16.57 12.73
N ARG A 3 -21.46 16.96 13.61
CA ARG A 3 -20.02 16.77 13.36
C ARG A 3 -19.62 15.31 13.16
N TRP A 4 -20.22 14.40 13.92
CA TRP A 4 -19.98 12.97 13.78
C TRP A 4 -20.58 12.41 12.48
N ALA A 5 -21.79 12.84 12.13
CA ALA A 5 -22.42 12.43 10.88
C ALA A 5 -21.61 12.88 9.65
N VAL A 6 -21.06 14.10 9.68
CA VAL A 6 -20.16 14.60 8.64
C VAL A 6 -18.87 13.77 8.59
N ALA A 7 -18.21 13.54 9.73
CA ALA A 7 -17.00 12.71 9.78
C ALA A 7 -17.25 11.30 9.19
N MET A 8 -18.35 10.65 9.57
CA MET A 8 -18.72 9.35 9.03
C MET A 8 -19.05 9.38 7.53
N ALA A 9 -19.61 10.49 7.02
CA ALA A 9 -19.85 10.65 5.59
C ALA A 9 -18.52 10.79 4.83
N GLU A 10 -17.59 11.57 5.35
CA GLU A 10 -16.25 11.75 4.79
C GLU A 10 -15.42 10.46 4.80
N ILE A 11 -15.48 9.69 5.89
CA ILE A 11 -14.87 8.35 5.96
C ILE A 11 -15.46 7.44 4.88
N ARG A 12 -16.79 7.40 4.74
CA ARG A 12 -17.44 6.58 3.70
C ARG A 12 -17.05 7.01 2.29
N ARG A 13 -16.87 8.32 2.07
CA ARG A 13 -16.43 8.89 0.80
C ARG A 13 -15.00 8.48 0.47
N GLY A 14 -14.07 8.66 1.40
CA GLY A 14 -12.67 8.23 1.24
C GLY A 14 -12.56 6.73 1.00
N ARG A 15 -13.27 5.91 1.80
CA ARG A 15 -13.34 4.46 1.59
C ARG A 15 -13.88 4.10 0.22
N ARG A 16 -14.99 4.72 -0.20
CA ARG A 16 -15.59 4.45 -1.50
C ARG A 16 -14.61 4.75 -2.63
N ALA A 17 -13.95 5.90 -2.59
CA ALA A 17 -12.94 6.28 -3.58
C ALA A 17 -11.79 5.25 -3.64
N ALA A 18 -11.24 4.86 -2.48
CA ALA A 18 -10.20 3.83 -2.42
C ALA A 18 -10.64 2.52 -3.05
N VAL A 19 -11.82 2.00 -2.69
CA VAL A 19 -12.34 0.73 -3.23
C VAL A 19 -12.61 0.83 -4.73
N THR A 20 -13.20 1.92 -5.22
CA THR A 20 -13.51 2.07 -6.66
C THR A 20 -12.26 2.22 -7.51
N THR A 21 -11.21 2.85 -6.97
CA THR A 21 -9.96 3.08 -7.70
C THR A 21 -9.04 1.86 -7.66
N ILE A 22 -8.89 1.22 -6.50
CA ILE A 22 -7.90 0.16 -6.27
C ILE A 22 -8.50 -1.22 -6.53
N GLY A 23 -9.76 -1.45 -6.18
CA GLY A 23 -10.43 -2.75 -6.32
C GLY A 23 -10.30 -3.38 -7.70
N PRO A 24 -10.54 -2.64 -8.82
CA PRO A 24 -10.37 -3.18 -10.17
C PRO A 24 -8.94 -3.62 -10.49
N LEU A 25 -7.92 -3.00 -9.89
CA LEU A 25 -6.51 -3.39 -10.10
C LEU A 25 -6.24 -4.74 -9.44
N VAL A 26 -6.65 -4.87 -8.16
CA VAL A 26 -6.47 -6.09 -7.38
C VAL A 26 -7.26 -7.25 -7.99
N GLU A 27 -8.48 -7.01 -8.46
CA GLU A 27 -9.29 -8.06 -9.10
C GLU A 27 -8.65 -8.57 -10.40
N ARG A 28 -8.10 -7.66 -11.22
CA ARG A 28 -7.37 -8.10 -12.42
C ARG A 28 -6.06 -8.80 -12.06
N SER A 29 -5.33 -8.38 -11.04
CA SER A 29 -4.15 -9.10 -10.54
C SER A 29 -4.54 -10.52 -10.09
N ARG A 30 -5.64 -10.65 -9.35
CA ARG A 30 -6.20 -11.94 -8.91
C ARG A 30 -6.53 -12.83 -10.10
N ALA A 31 -7.17 -12.28 -11.14
CA ALA A 31 -7.48 -13.03 -12.36
C ALA A 31 -6.21 -13.43 -13.14
N ALA A 32 -5.22 -12.53 -13.26
CA ALA A 32 -3.99 -12.77 -14.00
C ALA A 32 -3.06 -13.79 -13.31
N LEU A 33 -3.10 -13.83 -11.98
CA LEU A 33 -2.20 -14.65 -11.16
C LEU A 33 -2.87 -15.93 -10.60
N ASN A 34 -4.07 -16.27 -11.10
CA ASN A 34 -4.86 -17.44 -10.67
C ASN A 34 -5.20 -17.45 -9.15
N GLY A 35 -5.54 -16.28 -8.62
CA GLY A 35 -5.81 -16.04 -7.21
C GLY A 35 -4.79 -15.09 -6.58
N ILE A 36 -4.95 -14.79 -5.29
CA ILE A 36 -3.90 -14.22 -4.43
C ILE A 36 -4.11 -14.89 -3.07
N PRO A 37 -3.16 -15.67 -2.55
CA PRO A 37 -3.35 -16.37 -1.29
C PRO A 37 -3.33 -15.36 -0.12
N ASP A 38 -4.13 -15.60 0.92
CA ASP A 38 -4.26 -14.69 2.07
C ASP A 38 -2.93 -14.33 2.73
N ILE A 39 -1.96 -15.25 2.69
CA ILE A 39 -0.61 -15.02 3.24
C ILE A 39 0.17 -13.95 2.46
N ALA A 40 -0.08 -13.77 1.15
CA ALA A 40 0.59 -12.76 0.35
C ALA A 40 0.22 -11.35 0.84
N TRP A 41 -1.02 -11.14 1.28
CA TRP A 41 -1.45 -9.86 1.83
C TRP A 41 -0.78 -9.49 3.17
N ARG A 42 -0.11 -10.44 3.83
CA ARG A 42 0.71 -10.17 5.01
C ARG A 42 2.17 -9.86 4.68
N ASP A 43 2.54 -9.93 3.41
CA ASP A 43 3.87 -9.54 2.98
C ASP A 43 4.08 -8.03 3.27
N PRO A 44 5.15 -7.64 3.99
CA PRO A 44 5.37 -6.25 4.36
C PRO A 44 5.36 -5.27 3.18
N TYR A 45 5.82 -5.71 2.00
CA TYR A 45 5.76 -4.92 0.76
C TYR A 45 4.31 -4.65 0.37
N LEU A 46 3.48 -5.69 0.28
CA LEU A 46 2.07 -5.54 -0.10
C LEU A 46 1.28 -4.73 0.95
N VAL A 47 1.59 -4.87 2.23
CA VAL A 47 1.00 -4.05 3.30
C VAL A 47 1.36 -2.58 3.11
N GLY A 48 2.64 -2.25 2.95
CA GLY A 48 3.10 -0.87 2.71
C GLY A 48 2.50 -0.27 1.44
N PHE A 49 2.47 -1.06 0.36
CA PHE A 49 1.89 -0.66 -0.91
C PHE A 49 0.40 -0.29 -0.78
N MET A 50 -0.40 -1.23 -0.27
CA MET A 50 -1.85 -1.06 -0.21
C MET A 50 -2.26 0.04 0.77
N LEU A 51 -1.64 0.14 1.95
CA LEU A 51 -1.96 1.17 2.92
C LEU A 51 -1.61 2.57 2.41
N THR A 52 -0.46 2.73 1.76
CA THR A 52 -0.07 4.00 1.15
C THR A 52 -0.99 4.36 -0.02
N LEU A 53 -1.33 3.40 -0.87
CA LEU A 53 -2.22 3.65 -2.00
C LEU A 53 -3.63 4.05 -1.56
N ILE A 54 -4.19 3.36 -0.55
CA ILE A 54 -5.47 3.73 0.06
C ILE A 54 -5.40 5.15 0.64
N THR A 55 -4.34 5.47 1.36
CA THR A 55 -4.14 6.81 1.94
C THR A 55 -4.13 7.89 0.89
N ILE A 56 -3.37 7.70 -0.19
CA ILE A 56 -3.25 8.70 -1.26
C ILE A 56 -4.61 8.89 -1.93
N VAL A 57 -5.29 7.81 -2.32
CA VAL A 57 -6.62 7.92 -2.96
C VAL A 57 -7.63 8.61 -2.05
N ALA A 58 -7.65 8.26 -0.76
CA ALA A 58 -8.55 8.89 0.20
C ALA A 58 -8.27 10.39 0.37
N ARG A 59 -7.00 10.79 0.42
CA ARG A 59 -6.60 12.21 0.54
C ARG A 59 -6.77 13.00 -0.76
N VAL A 60 -6.70 12.38 -1.93
CA VAL A 60 -7.06 13.03 -3.21
C VAL A 60 -8.55 13.38 -3.18
N GLU A 61 -9.40 12.44 -2.74
CA GLU A 61 -10.84 12.64 -2.69
C GLU A 61 -11.26 13.60 -1.56
N ASN A 62 -10.59 13.52 -0.42
CA ASN A 62 -10.84 14.36 0.74
C ASN A 62 -9.51 14.83 1.38
N PRO A 63 -8.98 16.00 0.96
CA PRO A 63 -7.74 16.55 1.51
C PRO A 63 -7.81 16.92 2.99
N GLY A 64 -9.00 17.13 3.54
CA GLY A 64 -9.23 17.53 4.93
C GLY A 64 -9.46 16.36 5.89
N LEU A 65 -9.29 15.11 5.44
CA LEU A 65 -9.54 13.92 6.25
C LEU A 65 -8.52 13.82 7.41
N PRO A 66 -8.96 13.85 8.68
CA PRO A 66 -8.05 13.70 9.82
C PRO A 66 -7.35 12.33 9.84
N ASP A 67 -6.13 12.27 10.37
CA ASP A 67 -5.34 11.02 10.42
C ASP A 67 -6.04 9.89 11.21
N HIS A 68 -6.80 10.24 12.26
CA HIS A 68 -7.59 9.26 12.99
C HIS A 68 -8.69 8.64 12.11
N ASP A 69 -9.38 9.45 11.31
CA ASP A 69 -10.42 8.98 10.38
C ASP A 69 -9.81 8.21 9.20
N LEU A 70 -8.57 8.55 8.80
CA LEU A 70 -7.81 7.85 7.79
C LEU A 70 -7.53 6.39 8.17
N SER A 71 -7.23 6.11 9.45
CA SER A 71 -7.03 4.73 9.93
C SER A 71 -8.27 3.85 9.72
N LEU A 72 -9.47 4.44 9.88
CA LEU A 72 -10.73 3.75 9.64
C LEU A 72 -11.01 3.56 8.15
N VAL A 73 -10.63 4.53 7.32
CA VAL A 73 -10.68 4.37 5.85
C VAL A 73 -9.75 3.25 5.40
N GLN A 74 -8.53 3.19 5.93
CA GLN A 74 -7.54 2.15 5.60
C GLN A 74 -8.06 0.75 5.96
N SER A 75 -8.53 0.54 7.19
CA SER A 75 -9.00 -0.78 7.63
C SER A 75 -10.22 -1.25 6.83
N GLN A 76 -11.20 -0.37 6.61
CA GLN A 76 -12.42 -0.72 5.87
C GLN A 76 -12.19 -0.90 4.37
N ALA A 77 -11.31 -0.10 3.76
CA ALA A 77 -10.99 -0.24 2.34
C ALA A 77 -10.13 -1.48 2.10
N TRP A 78 -9.17 -1.78 2.99
CA TRP A 78 -8.38 -3.00 2.90
C TRP A 78 -9.27 -4.23 2.86
N GLY A 79 -10.15 -4.41 3.86
CA GLY A 79 -10.99 -5.59 3.92
C GLY A 79 -11.92 -5.71 2.71
N ALA A 80 -12.41 -4.58 2.19
CA ALA A 80 -13.22 -4.55 0.98
C ALA A 80 -12.43 -4.90 -0.30
N ILE A 81 -11.12 -4.59 -0.38
CA ILE A 81 -10.29 -4.83 -1.56
C ILE A 81 -9.65 -6.23 -1.54
N THR A 82 -9.11 -6.64 -0.40
CA THR A 82 -8.38 -7.92 -0.26
C THR A 82 -9.32 -9.07 0.03
N GLY A 83 -10.45 -8.81 0.69
CA GLY A 83 -11.35 -9.82 1.25
C GLY A 83 -10.89 -10.36 2.60
N MET A 84 -9.79 -9.84 3.16
CA MET A 84 -9.33 -10.20 4.50
C MET A 84 -10.09 -9.45 5.58
N ASP A 85 -10.13 -10.02 6.78
CA ASP A 85 -10.64 -9.32 7.95
C ASP A 85 -9.79 -8.07 8.24
N ALA A 86 -10.46 -6.95 8.52
CA ALA A 86 -9.82 -5.68 8.80
C ALA A 86 -9.06 -5.72 10.15
N ASP A 87 -9.52 -6.55 11.09
CA ASP A 87 -8.91 -6.71 12.41
C ASP A 87 -7.53 -7.41 12.32
N LEU A 88 -7.37 -8.28 11.32
CA LEU A 88 -6.14 -9.02 11.06
C LEU A 88 -4.97 -8.14 10.62
N LEU A 89 -5.27 -6.96 10.09
CA LEU A 89 -4.27 -5.97 9.71
C LEU A 89 -3.90 -5.02 10.83
N GLY A 90 -4.79 -4.76 11.79
CA GLY A 90 -4.66 -3.60 12.69
C GLY A 90 -3.33 -3.55 13.42
N GLU A 91 -2.97 -4.63 14.11
CA GLU A 91 -1.72 -4.69 14.88
C GLU A 91 -0.47 -4.85 14.00
N GLU A 92 -0.57 -5.64 12.93
CA GLU A 92 0.55 -5.90 12.01
C GLU A 92 0.89 -4.65 11.18
N ALA A 93 -0.11 -3.97 10.63
CA ALA A 93 0.02 -2.68 9.94
C ALA A 93 0.62 -1.60 10.85
N LEU A 94 0.13 -1.50 12.09
CA LEU A 94 0.66 -0.54 13.06
C LEU A 94 2.11 -0.86 13.43
N THR A 95 2.46 -2.13 13.52
CA THR A 95 3.83 -2.57 13.82
C THR A 95 4.75 -2.25 12.65
N LEU A 96 4.37 -2.62 11.43
CA LEU A 96 5.14 -2.35 10.20
C LEU A 96 5.26 -0.84 9.94
N SER A 97 4.20 -0.08 10.14
CA SER A 97 4.21 1.39 10.03
C SER A 97 5.04 2.08 11.12
N LYS A 98 5.39 1.40 12.22
CA LYS A 98 6.29 1.95 13.25
C LYS A 98 7.74 1.54 13.00
N LEU A 99 7.96 0.26 12.67
CA LEU A 99 9.29 -0.30 12.45
C LEU A 99 9.91 0.11 11.11
N HIS A 100 9.07 0.49 10.14
CA HIS A 100 9.48 0.86 8.79
C HIS A 100 10.50 -0.11 8.16
N PRO A 101 10.23 -1.42 8.14
CA PRO A 101 11.13 -2.36 7.48
C PRO A 101 11.26 -2.01 6.00
N ARG A 102 12.41 -2.35 5.41
CA ARG A 102 12.79 -1.96 4.05
C ARG A 102 11.74 -2.35 3.01
N GLU A 103 11.16 -3.53 3.16
CA GLU A 103 10.13 -4.07 2.26
C GLU A 103 8.85 -3.22 2.34
N PHE A 104 8.44 -2.82 3.54
CA PHE A 104 7.29 -1.93 3.74
C PHE A 104 7.53 -0.56 3.12
N GLN A 105 8.71 0.02 3.33
CA GLN A 105 9.09 1.29 2.72
C GLN A 105 9.10 1.20 1.19
N HIS A 106 9.63 0.10 0.65
CA HIS A 106 9.63 -0.16 -0.78
C HIS A 106 8.20 -0.24 -1.33
N GLY A 107 7.30 -0.94 -0.65
CA GLY A 107 5.88 -0.98 -0.98
C GLY A 107 5.25 0.40 -1.01
N SER A 108 5.47 1.21 0.03
CA SER A 108 4.98 2.59 0.11
C SER A 108 5.50 3.46 -1.04
N TYR A 109 6.77 3.30 -1.42
CA TYR A 109 7.34 4.02 -2.56
C TYR A 109 6.73 3.59 -3.89
N SER A 110 6.59 2.28 -4.13
CA SER A 110 5.93 1.74 -5.33
C SER A 110 4.47 2.22 -5.43
N ALA A 111 3.76 2.28 -4.30
CA ALA A 111 2.41 2.82 -4.26
C ALA A 111 2.33 4.29 -4.67
N MET A 112 3.34 5.11 -4.36
CA MET A 112 3.40 6.51 -4.82
C MET A 112 3.45 6.60 -6.35
N MET A 113 4.28 5.77 -6.98
CA MET A 113 4.38 5.72 -8.44
C MET A 113 3.05 5.30 -9.08
N VAL A 114 2.38 4.31 -8.50
CA VAL A 114 1.08 3.84 -8.97
C VAL A 114 0.00 4.90 -8.75
N ALA A 115 -0.02 5.54 -7.58
CA ALA A 115 -1.00 6.56 -7.26
C ALA A 115 -0.88 7.75 -8.22
N THR A 116 0.34 8.16 -8.59
CA THR A 116 0.58 9.21 -9.58
C THR A 116 -0.04 8.87 -10.94
N ARG A 117 -0.01 7.59 -11.33
CA ARG A 117 -0.65 7.10 -12.57
C ARG A 117 -2.17 7.05 -12.47
N LEU A 118 -2.73 6.71 -11.31
CA LEU A 118 -4.18 6.55 -11.11
C LEU A 118 -4.91 7.87 -10.86
N CYS A 119 -4.31 8.75 -10.05
CA CYS A 119 -4.94 9.97 -9.57
C CYS A 119 -4.37 11.24 -10.24
N GLY A 120 -3.31 11.11 -11.04
CA GLY A 120 -2.69 12.22 -11.77
C GLY A 120 -2.01 13.24 -10.85
N PRO A 121 -1.94 14.53 -11.26
CA PRO A 121 -1.15 15.56 -10.55
C PRO A 121 -1.69 15.90 -9.16
N ALA A 122 -2.92 15.51 -8.83
CA ALA A 122 -3.50 15.71 -7.50
C ALA A 122 -2.68 15.04 -6.38
N VAL A 123 -1.92 13.98 -6.70
CA VAL A 123 -1.05 13.31 -5.72
C VAL A 123 -0.01 14.26 -5.14
N ALA A 124 0.58 15.14 -5.96
CA ALA A 124 1.57 16.11 -5.50
C ALA A 124 0.97 17.11 -4.48
N SER A 125 -0.33 17.38 -4.55
CA SER A 125 -1.01 18.31 -3.63
C SER A 125 -1.22 17.75 -2.22
N ILE A 126 -1.07 16.44 -2.03
CA ILE A 126 -1.26 15.78 -0.74
C ILE A 126 -0.06 16.01 0.20
N GLY A 127 1.12 16.34 -0.36
CA GLY A 127 2.35 16.46 0.42
C GLY A 127 2.72 15.16 1.15
N TYR A 128 2.32 14.01 0.62
CA TYR A 128 2.76 12.72 1.14
C TYR A 128 4.21 12.52 0.70
N GLU A 129 5.13 12.77 1.61
CA GLU A 129 6.53 12.38 1.47
C GLU A 129 6.67 10.92 1.90
N PRO A 130 7.03 9.99 1.00
CA PRO A 130 7.45 8.66 1.43
C PRO A 130 8.55 8.83 2.47
N TRP A 131 8.51 8.06 3.56
CA TRP A 131 9.55 8.04 4.58
C TRP A 131 10.90 7.97 3.88
N GLN A 132 11.62 9.10 3.86
CA GLN A 132 12.88 9.16 3.15
C GLN A 132 13.77 8.10 3.77
N ILE A 133 14.30 7.23 2.92
CA ILE A 133 15.38 6.33 3.33
C ILE A 133 16.52 7.29 3.68
N THR A 134 16.63 7.66 4.95
CA THR A 134 17.88 8.16 5.49
C THR A 134 18.77 6.92 5.51
N GLU A 135 19.39 6.62 4.36
CA GLU A 135 20.69 5.99 4.37
C GLU A 135 21.60 6.95 5.14
N THR A 136 21.57 6.86 6.47
CA THR A 136 22.75 7.18 7.23
C THR A 136 23.79 6.18 6.75
N LEU A 137 24.56 6.61 5.76
CA LEU A 137 25.87 6.09 5.44
C LEU A 137 26.70 6.11 6.73
N SER A 138 26.54 5.08 7.56
CA SER A 138 27.60 4.67 8.46
C SER A 138 28.64 4.01 7.58
N GLU A 139 29.79 4.66 7.46
CA GLU A 139 30.96 4.19 6.72
C GLU A 139 31.32 2.73 7.05
N PRO A 140 31.98 2.03 6.12
CA PRO A 140 32.11 0.58 6.17
C PRO A 140 33.21 0.17 7.15
N ASP A 141 32.84 -0.41 8.28
CA ASP A 141 33.78 -1.26 9.01
C ASP A 141 33.84 -2.62 8.33
N ALA A 142 34.92 -2.79 7.58
CA ALA A 142 35.30 -4.02 6.92
C ALA A 142 35.40 -5.17 7.93
N SER A 143 34.47 -6.12 7.88
CA SER A 143 34.78 -7.52 8.17
C SER A 143 33.72 -8.49 7.63
N VAL A 144 34.22 -9.43 6.82
CA VAL A 144 33.67 -10.76 6.50
C VAL A 144 32.50 -10.83 5.51
N ASN A 145 32.87 -11.26 4.29
CA ASN A 145 32.03 -11.92 3.29
C ASN A 145 30.91 -12.78 3.90
N ASP A 146 29.66 -12.44 3.58
CA ASP A 146 28.65 -13.46 3.26
C ASP A 146 27.56 -12.89 2.35
N ASP A 147 27.92 -12.62 1.09
CA ASP A 147 27.00 -12.29 -0.01
C ASP A 147 26.06 -13.46 -0.41
N SER A 148 25.82 -14.41 0.49
CA SER A 148 24.97 -15.59 0.24
C SER A 148 23.62 -15.59 0.96
N ASN A 149 23.27 -14.53 1.70
CA ASN A 149 22.04 -14.50 2.51
C ASN A 149 20.96 -13.49 2.10
N ILE A 150 21.08 -12.80 0.96
CA ILE A 150 20.05 -11.85 0.47
C ILE A 150 18.88 -12.57 -0.24
N SER A 151 18.86 -13.90 -0.27
CA SER A 151 17.82 -14.67 -0.95
C SER A 151 17.53 -16.00 -0.25
N LYS A 152 17.15 -16.00 1.03
CA LYS A 152 16.69 -17.24 1.69
C LYS A 152 15.93 -17.04 3.01
N SER A 153 14.77 -16.38 2.92
CA SER A 153 13.58 -16.84 3.66
C SER A 153 12.37 -16.87 2.72
N LEU A 154 12.61 -17.30 1.48
CA LEU A 154 11.59 -17.60 0.49
C LEU A 154 10.90 -18.91 0.88
N ASN A 155 9.66 -18.84 1.37
CA ASN A 155 8.82 -20.02 1.45
C ASN A 155 8.42 -20.41 0.00
N PRO A 156 8.75 -21.61 -0.50
CA PRO A 156 8.41 -22.02 -1.86
C PRO A 156 6.89 -22.12 -2.12
N ALA A 157 6.05 -22.07 -1.07
CA ALA A 157 4.60 -21.99 -1.19
C ALA A 157 4.08 -20.57 -1.49
N THR A 158 4.90 -19.52 -1.35
CA THR A 158 4.52 -18.09 -1.51
C THR A 158 5.22 -17.43 -2.70
N GLY A 159 5.48 -18.17 -3.79
CA GLY A 159 6.22 -17.72 -4.98
C GLY A 159 6.06 -16.23 -5.29
N ASN A 160 7.18 -15.55 -5.52
CA ASN A 160 7.39 -14.10 -5.36
C ASN A 160 6.21 -13.21 -5.83
N TRP A 161 5.22 -13.05 -4.94
CA TRP A 161 3.98 -12.34 -5.25
C TRP A 161 4.20 -10.85 -5.43
N ALA A 162 5.18 -10.28 -4.73
CA ALA A 162 5.61 -8.90 -4.92
C ALA A 162 6.11 -8.68 -6.35
N ASP A 163 7.04 -9.52 -6.84
CA ASP A 163 7.55 -9.42 -8.21
C ASP A 163 6.44 -9.63 -9.26
N ALA A 164 5.55 -10.59 -9.04
CA ALA A 164 4.44 -10.87 -9.95
C ALA A 164 3.45 -9.71 -10.00
N PHE A 165 3.15 -9.11 -8.84
CA PHE A 165 2.30 -7.93 -8.72
C PHE A 165 2.93 -6.71 -9.38
N ASP A 166 4.22 -6.45 -9.16
CA ASP A 166 4.93 -5.33 -9.77
C ASP A 166 5.04 -5.47 -11.28
N THR A 167 5.36 -6.68 -11.77
CA THR A 167 5.38 -6.97 -13.21
C THR A 167 4.02 -6.70 -13.84
N TYR A 168 2.94 -7.11 -13.16
CA TYR A 168 1.58 -6.85 -13.61
C TYR A 168 1.25 -5.34 -13.62
N ILE A 169 1.53 -4.64 -12.53
CA ILE A 169 1.29 -3.20 -12.39
C ILE A 169 2.09 -2.39 -13.42
N ALA A 170 3.33 -2.79 -13.72
CA ALA A 170 4.16 -2.17 -14.75
C ALA A 170 3.58 -2.34 -16.16
N GLY A 171 2.86 -3.44 -16.42
CA GLY A 171 2.22 -3.74 -17.70
C GLY A 171 0.86 -3.07 -17.93
N LEU A 172 0.30 -2.36 -16.94
CA LEU A 172 -0.98 -1.68 -17.10
C LEU A 172 -0.87 -0.52 -18.10
N PRO A 173 -1.78 -0.41 -19.08
CA PRO A 173 -1.75 0.68 -20.05
C PRO A 173 -1.94 2.02 -19.32
N LEU A 174 -1.08 2.99 -19.64
CA LEU A 174 -1.20 4.37 -19.17
C LEU A 174 -2.63 4.86 -19.45
N ALA A 175 -3.36 5.24 -18.41
CA ALA A 175 -4.66 5.86 -18.59
C ALA A 175 -4.47 7.09 -19.49
N LYS A 176 -5.09 7.08 -20.68
CA LYS A 176 -5.23 8.30 -21.48
C LYS A 176 -6.11 9.23 -20.67
N LEU A 177 -5.54 10.34 -20.20
CA LEU A 177 -6.29 11.46 -19.67
C LEU A 177 -7.38 11.85 -20.70
N PRO A 178 -8.66 11.94 -20.28
CA PRO A 178 -9.70 12.52 -21.13
C PRO A 178 -9.42 13.99 -21.42
#